data_AF-A0A9D1YAZ4-F1
#
_entry.id   AF-A0A9D1YAZ4-F1
#
_cell.length_a   1.000
_cell.length_b   1.000
_cell.length_c   1.000
_cell.angle_alpha   90.00
_cell.angle_beta   90.00
_cell.angle_gamma   90.00
#
_symmetry.space_group_name_H-M   'P 1'
#
loop_
_entity.id
_entity.type
_entity.pdbx_description
1 polymer ?
#
loop_
_entity_poly.entity_id
_entity_poly.type
_entity_poly.pdbx_seq_one_letter_code
_entity_poly.pdbx_strand_id
1 'polypeptide(L)'
;MIKNNIAFALRCVGGVVVIGGVSWSLYALLGGGTWFQPFLFFVVSVVLGSIVWGISEIINLHAQQIDIQLRLEEKLRKLVPETPAEEKPVEFCAHCGTQLPPGGKTCPSCHEVNQ
;
A
#
# COMPACT_ATOMS: atom_id res chain seq x y z
N MET A 1 -2.11 13.91 9.38
CA MET A 1 -3.22 13.94 10.37
C MET A 1 -4.54 13.39 9.85
N ILE A 2 -5.03 13.78 8.67
CA ILE A 2 -6.37 13.38 8.16
C ILE A 2 -6.57 11.84 8.10
N LYS A 3 -5.54 11.07 7.71
CA LYS A 3 -5.63 9.59 7.62
C LYS A 3 -5.79 8.90 8.98
N ASN A 4 -5.15 9.41 10.04
CA ASN A 4 -5.37 8.90 11.41
C ASN A 4 -6.81 9.16 11.90
N ASN A 5 -7.39 10.29 11.49
CA ASN A 5 -8.76 10.64 11.88
C ASN A 5 -9.79 9.69 11.25
N ILE A 6 -9.54 9.19 10.04
CA ILE A 6 -10.44 8.25 9.35
C ILE A 6 -10.39 6.86 10.01
N ALA A 7 -9.20 6.33 10.28
CA ALA A 7 -9.07 5.05 10.97
C ALA A 7 -9.71 5.11 12.36
N PHE A 8 -9.46 6.18 13.11
CA PHE A 8 -10.08 6.40 14.42
C PHE A 8 -11.60 6.53 14.33
N ALA A 9 -12.12 7.29 13.37
CA ALA A 9 -13.57 7.40 13.14
C ALA A 9 -14.21 6.05 12.82
N LEU A 10 -13.57 5.20 11.99
CA LEU A 10 -14.06 3.85 11.74
C LEU A 10 -14.11 2.99 13.01
N ARG A 11 -13.13 3.11 13.92
CA ARG A 11 -13.18 2.39 15.22
C ARG A 11 -14.36 2.84 16.05
N CYS A 12 -14.62 4.15 16.11
CA CYS A 12 -15.79 4.70 16.81
C CYS A 12 -17.10 4.21 16.18
N VAL A 13 -17.22 4.23 14.85
CA VAL A 13 -18.42 3.75 14.14
C VAL A 13 -18.64 2.26 14.40
N GLY A 14 -17.58 1.44 14.30
CA GLY A 14 -17.65 0.01 14.62
C GLY A 14 -18.11 -0.24 16.05
N GLY A 15 -17.57 0.51 17.02
CA GLY A 15 -17.99 0.42 18.42
C GLY A 15 -19.46 0.79 18.65
N VAL A 16 -19.94 1.87 18.01
CA VAL A 16 -21.35 2.29 18.08
C VAL A 16 -22.28 1.23 17.49
N VAL A 17 -21.90 0.61 16.37
CA VAL A 17 -22.69 -0.46 15.73
C VAL A 17 -22.79 -1.69 16.63
N VAL A 18 -21.70 -2.07 17.30
CA VAL A 18 -21.71 -3.20 18.26
C VAL A 18 -22.56 -2.86 19.47
N ILE A 19 -22.32 -1.73 20.13
CA ILE A 19 -23.07 -1.34 21.34
C ILE A 19 -24.56 -1.21 21.02
N GLY A 20 -24.91 -0.55 19.91
CA GLY A 20 -26.30 -0.39 19.48
C GLY A 20 -26.99 -1.73 19.21
N GLY A 21 -26.34 -2.63 18.46
CA GLY A 21 -26.92 -3.93 18.15
C GLY A 21 -27.05 -4.86 19.36
N VAL A 22 -26.06 -4.86 20.26
CA VAL A 22 -26.12 -5.62 21.52
C VAL A 22 -27.22 -5.08 22.44
N SER A 23 -27.33 -3.75 22.57
CA SER A 23 -28.35 -3.10 23.39
C SER A 23 -29.76 -3.40 22.87
N TRP A 24 -29.95 -3.30 21.56
CA TRP A 24 -31.22 -3.61 20.90
C TRP A 24 -31.58 -5.10 21.04
N SER A 25 -30.61 -5.98 20.86
CA SER A 25 -30.78 -7.41 21.05
C SER A 25 -31.20 -7.75 22.48
N LEU A 26 -30.61 -7.11 23.49
CA LEU A 26 -30.97 -7.32 24.89
C LEU A 26 -32.39 -6.81 25.19
N TYR A 27 -32.74 -5.64 24.67
CA TYR A 27 -34.09 -5.09 24.80
C TYR A 27 -35.14 -6.01 24.18
N ALA A 28 -34.90 -6.51 22.96
CA ALA A 28 -35.80 -7.43 22.27
C ALA A 28 -35.93 -8.79 23.00
N LEU A 29 -34.88 -9.23 23.70
CA LEU A 29 -34.88 -10.47 24.48
C LEU A 29 -35.69 -10.33 25.78
N LEU A 30 -35.64 -9.15 26.42
CA LEU A 30 -36.46 -8.82 27.59
C LEU A 30 -37.93 -8.52 27.24
N GLY A 31 -38.21 -8.14 25.99
CA GLY A 31 -39.55 -7.82 25.50
C GLY A 31 -40.47 -9.03 25.24
N GLY A 32 -40.05 -10.26 25.56
CA GLY A 32 -40.89 -11.46 25.47
C GLY A 32 -41.10 -12.04 24.07
N GLY A 33 -40.34 -11.58 23.08
CA GLY A 33 -40.34 -12.14 21.72
C GLY A 33 -39.61 -13.48 21.60
N THR A 34 -39.66 -14.12 20.42
CA THR A 34 -38.90 -15.35 20.15
C THR A 34 -37.40 -15.08 20.27
N TRP A 35 -36.68 -15.87 21.08
CA TRP A 35 -35.25 -15.72 21.38
C TRP A 35 -34.33 -15.78 20.15
N PHE A 36 -34.77 -16.40 19.06
CA PHE A 36 -33.99 -16.54 17.83
C PHE A 36 -33.74 -15.21 17.10
N GLN A 37 -34.72 -14.30 17.09
CA GLN A 37 -34.60 -13.01 16.42
C GLN A 37 -33.50 -12.11 17.05
N PRO A 38 -33.49 -11.86 18.38
CA PRO A 38 -32.41 -11.08 19.00
C PRO A 38 -31.05 -11.74 18.83
N PHE A 39 -30.96 -13.07 18.93
CA PHE A 39 -29.70 -13.78 18.69
C PHE A 39 -29.09 -13.49 17.31
N LEU A 40 -29.90 -13.50 16.25
CA LEU A 40 -29.41 -13.12 14.91
C LEU A 40 -28.91 -11.67 14.85
N PHE A 41 -29.63 -10.73 15.46
CA PHE A 41 -29.21 -9.32 15.52
C PHE A 41 -27.89 -9.15 16.27
N PHE A 42 -27.69 -9.88 17.38
CA PHE A 42 -26.43 -9.91 18.10
C PHE A 42 -25.29 -10.40 17.22
N VAL A 43 -25.46 -11.55 16.56
CA VAL A 43 -24.42 -12.13 15.69
C VAL A 43 -24.08 -11.19 14.54
N VAL A 44 -25.09 -10.64 13.85
CA VAL A 44 -24.88 -9.71 12.73
C VAL A 44 -24.17 -8.44 13.18
N SER A 45 -24.56 -7.87 14.33
CA SER A 45 -23.92 -6.67 14.88
C SER A 45 -22.45 -6.90 15.24
N VAL A 46 -22.14 -8.04 15.87
CA VAL A 46 -20.75 -8.40 16.21
C VAL A 46 -19.93 -8.63 14.95
N VAL A 47 -20.46 -9.35 13.96
CA VAL A 47 -19.77 -9.61 12.68
C VAL A 47 -19.49 -8.29 11.95
N LEU A 48 -20.50 -7.46 11.73
CA LEU A 48 -20.33 -6.17 11.05
C LEU A 48 -19.34 -5.26 11.81
N GLY A 49 -19.47 -5.18 13.13
CA GLY A 49 -18.55 -4.44 13.98
C GLY A 49 -17.10 -4.92 13.85
N SER A 50 -16.88 -6.24 13.86
CA SER A 50 -15.55 -6.84 13.71
C SER A 50 -14.94 -6.56 12.34
N ILE A 51 -15.74 -6.56 11.27
CA ILE A 51 -15.29 -6.23 9.91
C ILE A 51 -14.86 -4.77 9.85
N VAL A 52 -15.69 -3.84 10.34
CA VAL A 52 -15.37 -2.41 10.35
C VAL A 52 -14.11 -2.15 11.18
N TRP A 53 -13.96 -2.83 12.32
CA TRP A 53 -12.76 -2.77 13.14
C TRP A 53 -11.53 -3.29 12.39
N GLY A 54 -11.64 -4.44 11.71
CA GLY A 54 -10.56 -5.02 10.91
C GLY A 54 -10.13 -4.10 9.77
N ILE A 55 -11.07 -3.50 9.05
CA ILE A 55 -10.79 -2.52 7.98
C ILE A 55 -10.06 -1.30 8.55
N SER A 56 -10.44 -0.82 9.74
CA SER A 56 -9.74 0.29 10.39
C SER A 56 -8.26 -0.01 10.61
N GLU A 57 -7.92 -1.22 11.07
CA GLU A 57 -6.54 -1.62 11.31
C GLU A 57 -5.74 -1.71 10.01
N ILE A 58 -6.35 -2.25 8.95
CA ILE A 58 -5.73 -2.35 7.62
C ILE A 58 -5.42 -0.95 7.05
N ILE A 59 -6.34 0.00 7.18
CA ILE A 59 -6.12 1.39 6.75
C ILE A 59 -4.98 2.03 7.53
N ASN A 60 -4.90 1.77 8.84
CA ASN A 60 -3.84 2.28 9.70
C ASN A 60 -2.47 1.75 9.27
N LEU A 61 -2.36 0.45 8.99
CA LEU A 61 -1.15 -0.19 8.50
C LEU A 61 -0.72 0.35 7.13
N HIS A 62 -1.66 0.52 6.20
CA HIS A 62 -1.36 1.10 4.89
C HIS A 62 -0.89 2.56 4.99
N ALA A 63 -1.49 3.36 5.87
CA ALA A 63 -1.04 4.72 6.10
C ALA A 63 0.41 4.76 6.59
N GLN A 64 0.78 3.82 7.47
CA GLN A 64 2.14 3.70 7.98
C GLN A 64 3.13 3.25 6.89
N GLN A 65 2.75 2.32 6.01
CA GLN A 65 3.60 1.92 4.88
C GLN A 65 3.89 3.08 3.92
N ILE A 66 2.90 3.93 3.63
CA ILE A 66 3.07 5.08 2.74
C ILE A 66 4.06 6.08 3.33
N ASP A 67 4.01 6.35 4.63
CA ASP A 67 4.94 7.27 5.30
C ASP A 67 6.39 6.77 5.22
N ILE A 68 6.59 5.48 5.43
CA ILE A 68 7.91 4.83 5.30
C ILE A 68 8.44 4.94 3.86
N GLN A 69 7.60 4.69 2.86
CA GLN A 69 7.97 4.81 1.45
C GLN A 69 8.44 6.24 1.10
N LEU A 70 7.67 7.26 1.49
CA LEU A 70 8.03 8.66 1.26
C LEU A 70 9.35 9.03 1.95
N ARG A 71 9.55 8.54 3.18
CA ARG A 71 10.80 8.78 3.92
C ARG A 71 11.98 8.09 3.27
N LEU A 72 11.78 6.90 2.71
CA LEU A 72 12.81 6.17 1.97
C LEU A 72 13.16 6.88 0.67
N GLU A 73 12.18 7.36 -0.10
CA GLU A 73 12.42 8.18 -1.30
C GLU A 73 13.19 9.46 -0.96
N GLU A 74 12.85 10.14 0.15
CA GLU A 74 13.58 11.34 0.56
C GLU A 74 15.03 11.03 0.94
N LYS A 75 15.29 9.87 1.56
CA LYS A 75 16.66 9.40 1.86
C LYS A 75 17.39 8.97 0.60
N LEU A 76 16.73 8.29 -0.32
CA LEU A 76 17.30 7.88 -1.60
C LEU A 76 17.69 9.10 -2.43
N ARG A 77 16.82 10.12 -2.49
CA ARG A 77 17.08 11.40 -3.17
C ARG A 77 18.25 12.18 -2.57
N LYS A 78 18.53 12.02 -1.28
CA LYS A 78 19.70 12.63 -0.61
C LYS A 78 20.99 11.86 -0.86
N LEU A 79 20.91 10.55 -1.08
CA LEU A 79 22.05 9.65 -1.31
C LEU A 79 22.42 9.54 -2.79
N VAL A 80 21.43 9.68 -3.67
CA VAL A 80 21.60 9.84 -5.11
C VAL A 80 21.41 11.34 -5.41
N PRO A 81 22.45 12.17 -5.25
CA PRO A 81 22.47 13.39 -6.03
C PRO A 81 22.30 12.95 -7.50
N GLU A 82 21.51 13.68 -8.29
CA GLU A 82 21.64 13.62 -9.75
C GLU A 82 23.06 14.06 -10.11
N THR A 83 24.04 13.17 -9.95
CA THR A 83 25.17 13.17 -10.84
C THR A 83 24.58 12.84 -12.20
N PRO A 84 24.71 13.74 -13.19
CA PRO A 84 24.28 13.41 -14.54
C PRO A 84 25.05 12.15 -14.90
N ALA A 85 24.35 11.02 -14.99
CA ALA A 85 24.82 9.95 -15.83
C ALA A 85 24.77 10.56 -17.22
N GLU A 86 25.86 11.20 -17.60
CA GLU A 86 26.23 11.39 -18.99
C GLU A 86 26.33 9.95 -19.53
N GLU A 87 25.18 9.38 -19.89
CA GLU A 87 25.08 8.24 -20.80
C GLU A 87 25.70 8.73 -22.10
N LYS A 88 27.03 8.66 -22.18
CA LYS A 88 27.70 8.68 -23.46
C LYS A 88 27.09 7.51 -24.23
N PRO A 89 26.49 7.76 -25.40
CA PRO A 89 25.79 6.73 -26.14
C PRO A 89 26.76 5.56 -26.32
N VAL A 90 26.38 4.40 -25.81
CA VAL A 90 27.12 3.17 -26.03
C VAL A 90 27.01 2.89 -27.51
N GLU A 91 28.08 3.16 -28.26
CA GLU A 91 28.10 2.92 -29.70
C GLU A 91 28.24 1.42 -29.93
N PHE A 92 27.32 0.86 -30.72
CA PHE A 92 27.34 -0.56 -31.10
C PHE A 92 27.99 -0.70 -32.48
N CYS A 93 28.71 -1.81 -32.70
CA CYS A 93 29.33 -2.08 -34.00
C CYS A 93 28.26 -2.41 -35.04
N ALA A 94 28.28 -1.74 -36.19
CA ALA A 94 27.32 -1.97 -37.26
C ALA A 94 27.42 -3.39 -37.88
N HIS A 95 28.59 -4.02 -37.77
CA HIS A 95 28.84 -5.34 -38.36
C HIS A 95 28.56 -6.52 -37.42
N CYS A 96 28.86 -6.40 -36.13
CA CYS A 96 28.77 -7.52 -35.18
C CYS A 96 27.90 -7.25 -33.95
N GLY A 97 27.37 -6.03 -33.79
CA GLY A 97 26.46 -5.67 -32.70
C GLY A 97 27.10 -5.62 -31.31
N THR A 98 28.43 -5.78 -31.21
CA THR A 98 29.13 -5.68 -29.92
C THR A 98 29.26 -4.23 -29.47
N GLN A 99 29.20 -3.99 -28.16
CA GLN A 99 29.40 -2.66 -27.57
C GLN A 99 30.85 -2.19 -27.76
N LEU A 100 31.07 -1.04 -28.41
CA LEU A 100 32.38 -0.43 -28.52
C LEU A 100 32.70 0.40 -27.27
N PRO A 101 33.96 0.40 -26.81
CA PRO A 101 34.41 1.36 -25.80
C PRO A 101 34.35 2.79 -26.35
N PRO A 102 34.02 3.80 -25.52
CA PRO A 102 33.79 5.17 -25.96
C PRO A 102 35.05 5.75 -26.64
N GLY A 103 34.95 6.07 -27.93
CA GLY A 103 36.03 6.64 -28.75
C GLY A 103 36.91 5.63 -29.50
N GLY A 104 36.60 4.32 -29.46
CA GLY A 104 37.30 3.31 -30.24
C GLY A 104 36.77 3.21 -31.67
N LYS A 105 37.61 3.54 -32.67
CA LYS A 105 37.22 3.45 -34.10
C LYS A 105 37.26 2.01 -34.66
N THR A 106 37.84 1.08 -33.92
CA THR A 106 38.04 -0.31 -34.31
C THR A 106 37.32 -1.23 -33.33
N CYS A 107 36.54 -2.16 -33.84
CA CYS A 107 35.85 -3.11 -32.99
C CYS A 107 36.85 -4.16 -32.45
N PRO A 108 36.92 -4.41 -31.13
CA PRO A 108 37.82 -5.41 -30.55
C PRO A 108 37.42 -6.85 -30.90
N SER A 109 36.19 -7.08 -31.40
CA SER A 109 35.69 -8.41 -31.72
C SER A 109 35.84 -8.81 -33.20
N CYS A 110 35.65 -7.87 -34.14
CA CYS A 110 35.81 -8.14 -35.57
C CYS A 110 37.03 -7.45 -36.19
N HIS A 111 37.75 -6.61 -35.43
CA HIS A 111 38.88 -5.80 -35.89
C HIS A 111 38.60 -4.89 -37.09
N GLU A 112 37.34 -4.78 -37.53
CA GLU A 112 36.92 -3.86 -38.56
C GLU A 112 36.73 -2.44 -38.01
N VAL A 113 36.98 -1.47 -38.88
CA VAL A 113 36.76 -0.05 -38.57
C VAL A 113 35.25 0.19 -38.64
N ASN A 114 34.66 0.64 -37.53
CA ASN A 114 33.25 1.04 -37.49
C ASN A 114 33.17 2.42 -38.19
N GLN A 115 32.83 2.42 -39.49
CA GLN A 115 32.62 3.64 -40.28
C GLN A 115 31.20 4.19 -40.08
#